data_AF-S7MIP0-F1
#
_entry.id   AF-S7MIP0-F1
#
_cell.length_a   1.000
_cell.length_b   1.000
_cell.length_c   1.000
_cell.angle_alpha   90.00
_cell.angle_beta   90.00
_cell.angle_gamma   90.00
#
_symmetry.space_group_name_H-M   'P 1'
#
loop_
_entity.id
_entity.type
_entity.pdbx_description
1 polymer ?
#
loop_
_entity_poly.entity_id
_entity_poly.type
_entity_poly.pdbx_seq_one_letter_code
_entity_poly.pdbx_strand_id
1 'polypeptide(L)'
;MAIPAPSILLVPPHPSSQEDPIYIECTAPQGFPGANFTLYQGEKVVQLLQAPADQLRVTFNLSGGWEAAGGTFHCQYGVLGEHRQPQLSDLSEPVHVSFPVPTWILALSLSLAGALLLAGLVTVAVVIRKVKVKKMQKKR
;
A
#
# COMPACT_ATOMS: atom_id res chain seq x y z
N MET A 1 -23.14 14.41 22.42
CA MET A 1 -22.75 12.99 22.52
C MET A 1 -21.85 12.67 21.33
N ALA A 2 -20.89 11.76 21.44
CA ALA A 2 -20.09 11.32 20.29
C ALA A 2 -20.79 10.15 19.60
N ILE A 3 -20.81 10.11 18.27
CA ILE A 3 -21.31 8.96 17.52
C ILE A 3 -20.16 7.97 17.27
N PRO A 4 -20.42 6.66 17.33
CA PRO A 4 -19.37 5.64 17.30
C PRO A 4 -18.59 5.63 15.98
N ALA A 5 -17.34 5.14 16.00
CA ALA A 5 -16.52 5.00 14.80
C ALA A 5 -17.11 3.97 13.80
N PRO A 6 -16.94 4.18 12.48
CA PRO A 6 -17.28 3.18 11.48
C PRO A 6 -16.26 2.05 11.41
N SER A 7 -16.65 0.89 10.89
CA SER A 7 -15.71 -0.15 10.46
C SER A 7 -15.23 0.13 9.04
N ILE A 8 -13.96 -0.17 8.76
CA ILE A 8 -13.34 -0.06 7.44
C ILE A 8 -12.71 -1.40 7.07
N LEU A 9 -12.82 -1.78 5.79
CA LEU A 9 -12.13 -2.95 5.27
C LEU A 9 -11.86 -2.84 3.77
N LEU A 10 -10.78 -3.49 3.34
CA LEU A 10 -10.45 -3.67 1.93
C LEU A 10 -11.28 -4.85 1.40
N VAL A 11 -12.13 -4.62 0.39
CA VAL A 11 -12.96 -5.68 -0.20
C VAL A 11 -12.33 -6.26 -1.46
N PRO A 12 -12.56 -7.55 -1.77
CA PRO A 12 -12.12 -8.14 -3.03
C PRO A 12 -12.67 -7.41 -4.26
N PRO A 13 -11.93 -7.40 -5.39
CA PRO A 13 -10.59 -7.97 -5.58
C PRO A 13 -9.50 -7.18 -4.85
N HIS A 14 -8.56 -7.90 -4.23
CA HIS A 14 -7.40 -7.27 -3.60
C HIS A 14 -6.38 -6.88 -4.68
N PRO A 15 -5.78 -5.69 -4.61
CA PRO A 15 -4.91 -5.21 -5.65
C PRO A 15 -3.56 -5.96 -5.67
N SER A 16 -3.09 -6.30 -6.87
CA SER A 16 -1.78 -6.91 -7.10
C SER A 16 -0.76 -5.91 -7.67
N SER A 17 -1.23 -4.86 -8.34
CA SER A 17 -0.43 -3.72 -8.79
C SER A 17 -1.16 -2.39 -8.58
N GLN A 18 -0.46 -1.28 -8.82
CA GLN A 18 -1.00 0.06 -8.62
C GLN A 18 -2.12 0.41 -9.61
N GLU A 19 -2.16 -0.30 -10.74
CA GLU A 19 -3.15 -0.16 -11.79
C GLU A 19 -4.43 -0.95 -11.48
N ASP A 20 -4.38 -1.88 -10.53
CA ASP A 20 -5.56 -2.65 -10.12
C ASP A 20 -6.55 -1.76 -9.35
N PRO A 21 -7.86 -2.00 -9.51
CA PRO A 21 -8.86 -1.26 -8.76
C PRO A 21 -8.76 -1.59 -7.27
N ILE A 22 -8.87 -0.55 -6.44
CA ILE A 22 -8.86 -0.66 -4.98
C ILE A 22 -10.26 -0.29 -4.48
N TYR A 23 -10.89 -1.22 -3.77
CA TYR A 23 -12.22 -1.04 -3.20
C TYR A 23 -12.16 -1.07 -1.67
N ILE A 24 -12.51 0.06 -1.05
CA ILE A 24 -12.56 0.18 0.41
C ILE A 24 -14.01 0.34 0.83
N GLU A 25 -14.51 -0.57 1.65
CA GLU A 25 -15.84 -0.46 2.24
C GLU A 25 -15.76 0.18 3.62
N CYS A 26 -16.64 1.16 3.86
CA CYS A 26 -16.88 1.70 5.18
C CYS A 26 -18.33 1.46 5.58
N THR A 27 -18.53 1.01 6.82
CA THR A 27 -19.86 0.72 7.36
C THR A 27 -20.04 1.43 8.68
N ALA A 28 -21.08 2.26 8.77
CA ALA A 28 -21.50 2.87 10.03
C ALA A 28 -22.21 1.83 10.92
N PRO A 29 -22.17 2.00 12.25
CA PRO A 29 -22.96 1.18 13.16
C PRO A 29 -24.46 1.27 12.89
N GLN A 30 -25.22 0.34 13.46
CA GLN A 30 -26.67 0.30 13.31
C GLN A 30 -27.30 1.62 13.79
N GLY A 31 -28.32 2.10 13.06
CA GLY A 31 -29.04 3.33 13.38
C GLY A 31 -28.55 4.59 12.65
N PHE A 32 -27.55 4.48 11.76
CA PHE A 32 -27.03 5.60 10.98
C PHE A 32 -27.12 5.38 9.45
N PRO A 33 -28.28 5.05 8.88
CA PRO A 33 -28.41 4.86 7.43
C PRO A 33 -28.36 6.21 6.69
N GLY A 34 -27.98 6.19 5.42
CA GLY A 34 -27.92 7.39 4.60
C GLY A 34 -26.84 8.42 5.00
N ALA A 35 -25.88 8.01 5.83
CA ALA A 35 -24.82 8.88 6.31
C ALA A 35 -23.85 9.31 5.20
N ASN A 36 -23.16 10.42 5.41
CA ASN A 36 -22.07 10.88 4.55
C ASN A 36 -20.75 10.30 5.06
N PHE A 37 -20.05 9.56 4.22
CA PHE A 37 -18.77 8.95 4.53
C PHE A 37 -17.64 9.71 3.86
N THR A 38 -16.56 9.90 4.60
CA THR A 38 -15.33 10.52 4.12
C THR A 38 -14.17 9.54 4.30
N LEU A 39 -13.44 9.28 3.23
CA LEU A 39 -12.22 8.49 3.23
C LEU A 39 -11.01 9.43 3.33
N TYR A 40 -10.11 9.12 4.25
CA TYR A 40 -8.89 9.87 4.52
C TYR A 40 -7.65 9.03 4.25
N GLN A 41 -6.58 9.70 3.84
CA GLN A 41 -5.21 9.17 3.81
C GLN A 41 -4.32 10.20 4.51
N GLY A 42 -3.90 9.88 5.75
CA GLY A 42 -3.38 10.90 6.66
C GLY A 42 -4.45 11.97 6.95
N GLU A 43 -4.09 13.24 6.78
CA GLU A 43 -5.01 14.38 6.97
C GLU A 43 -5.78 14.77 5.68
N LYS A 44 -5.46 14.11 4.55
CA LYS A 44 -6.03 14.46 3.24
C LYS A 44 -7.35 13.71 3.02
N VAL A 45 -8.38 14.45 2.62
CA VAL A 45 -9.63 13.86 2.11
C VAL A 45 -9.37 13.26 0.72
N VAL A 46 -9.59 11.97 0.59
CA VAL A 46 -9.44 11.22 -0.66
C VAL A 46 -10.74 11.24 -1.45
N GLN A 47 -11.85 10.90 -0.80
CA GLN A 47 -13.16 10.84 -1.43
C GLN A 47 -14.27 10.99 -0.38
N LEU A 48 -15.41 11.56 -0.78
CA LEU A 48 -16.61 11.66 0.04
C LEU A 48 -17.78 11.03 -0.73
N LEU A 49 -18.52 10.14 -0.06
CA LEU A 49 -19.67 9.42 -0.63
C LEU A 49 -20.82 9.43 0.36
N GLN A 50 -22.03 9.63 -0.14
CA GLN A 50 -23.25 9.50 0.66
C GLN A 50 -23.82 8.08 0.46
N ALA A 51 -24.13 7.40 1.56
CA ALA A 51 -24.85 6.14 1.50
C ALA A 51 -26.29 6.37 1.03
N PRO A 52 -26.89 5.42 0.28
CA PRO A 52 -28.33 5.40 0.06
C PRO A 52 -29.11 5.46 1.39
N ALA A 53 -30.32 6.02 1.36
CA ALA A 53 -31.10 6.33 2.57
C ALA A 53 -31.41 5.12 3.46
N ASP A 54 -31.39 3.92 2.90
CA ASP A 54 -31.66 2.64 3.56
C ASP A 54 -30.37 1.83 3.86
N GLN A 55 -29.20 2.35 3.46
CA GLN A 55 -27.92 1.66 3.60
C GLN A 55 -27.03 2.31 4.65
N LEU A 56 -26.25 1.46 5.32
CA LEU A 56 -25.31 1.84 6.37
C LEU A 56 -23.87 1.91 5.88
N ARG A 57 -23.62 1.70 4.58
CA ARG A 57 -22.28 1.51 4.03
C ARG A 57 -22.10 2.14 2.67
N VAL A 58 -20.85 2.42 2.35
CA VAL A 58 -20.40 2.82 1.02
C VAL A 58 -19.17 2.02 0.62
N THR A 59 -18.94 1.88 -0.68
CA THR A 59 -17.69 1.35 -1.23
C THR A 59 -17.01 2.45 -2.03
N PHE A 60 -15.85 2.89 -1.55
CA PHE A 60 -14.97 3.79 -2.27
C PHE A 60 -14.23 3.03 -3.36
N ASN A 61 -14.19 3.61 -4.56
CA ASN A 61 -13.40 3.09 -5.66
C ASN A 61 -12.25 4.05 -5.95
N LEU A 62 -11.03 3.62 -5.66
CA LEU A 62 -9.83 4.43 -5.82
C LEU A 62 -9.11 4.18 -7.15
N SER A 63 -9.78 3.57 -8.13
CA SER A 63 -9.23 3.36 -9.47
C SER A 63 -8.84 4.71 -10.11
N GLY A 64 -7.55 4.90 -10.44
CA GLY A 64 -7.09 6.00 -11.30
C GLY A 64 -6.41 7.20 -10.62
N GLY A 65 -5.95 7.09 -9.37
CA GLY A 65 -5.18 8.15 -8.70
C GLY A 65 -3.83 7.67 -8.15
N TRP A 66 -2.72 8.15 -8.73
CA TRP A 66 -1.34 7.89 -8.22
C TRP A 66 -1.17 8.24 -6.73
N GLU A 67 -1.88 9.26 -6.26
CA GLU A 67 -1.82 9.73 -4.87
C GLU A 67 -2.37 8.71 -3.85
N ALA A 68 -3.33 7.86 -4.26
CA ALA A 68 -4.01 6.88 -3.39
C ALA A 68 -3.51 5.44 -3.59
N ALA A 69 -2.43 5.28 -4.37
CA ALA A 69 -1.87 3.98 -4.74
C ALA A 69 -1.67 3.04 -3.53
N GLY A 70 -1.08 3.50 -2.43
CA GLY A 70 -0.91 2.66 -1.26
C GLY A 70 -0.79 3.46 0.02
N GLY A 71 -0.78 2.74 1.13
CA GLY A 71 -0.65 3.31 2.46
C GLY A 71 -1.88 3.07 3.32
N THR A 72 -2.03 3.93 4.31
CA THR A 72 -3.00 3.76 5.39
C THR A 72 -4.20 4.68 5.18
N PHE A 73 -5.38 4.10 5.21
CA PHE A 73 -6.65 4.80 5.06
C PHE A 73 -7.47 4.73 6.34
N HIS A 74 -8.19 5.80 6.60
CA HIS A 74 -9.19 5.90 7.67
C HIS A 74 -10.53 6.36 7.09
N CYS A 75 -11.61 5.99 7.78
CA CYS A 75 -12.94 6.40 7.42
C CYS A 75 -13.60 7.17 8.55
N GLN A 76 -14.46 8.11 8.18
CA GLN A 76 -15.35 8.80 9.09
C GLN A 76 -16.72 8.90 8.47
N TYR A 77 -17.78 8.96 9.27
CA TYR A 77 -19.09 9.31 8.77
C TYR A 77 -19.68 10.49 9.53
N GLY A 78 -20.58 11.21 8.86
CA GLY A 78 -21.32 12.32 9.40
C GLY A 78 -22.82 12.17 9.17
N VAL A 79 -23.60 12.56 10.17
CA VAL A 79 -25.06 12.61 10.11
C VAL A 79 -25.58 13.99 10.50
N LEU A 80 -26.79 14.33 10.06
CA LEU A 80 -27.51 15.48 10.62
C LEU A 80 -28.05 15.09 12.00
N GLY A 81 -27.54 15.73 13.05
CA GLY A 81 -28.06 15.56 14.40
C GLY A 81 -29.44 16.22 14.58
N GLU A 82 -29.97 16.10 15.79
CA GLU A 82 -31.31 16.56 16.19
C GLU A 82 -31.55 18.07 15.95
N HIS A 83 -30.48 18.88 15.97
CA HIS A 83 -30.52 20.32 15.72
C HIS A 83 -30.16 20.72 14.28
N ARG A 84 -30.18 19.78 13.33
CA ARG A 84 -29.66 19.94 11.96
C ARG A 84 -28.18 20.35 11.91
N GLN A 85 -27.46 20.14 13.00
CA GLN A 85 -26.02 20.36 13.04
C GLN A 85 -25.32 19.09 12.55
N PRO A 86 -24.29 19.22 11.68
CA PRO A 86 -23.46 18.10 11.30
C PRO A 86 -22.76 17.52 12.53
N GLN A 87 -22.91 16.22 12.73
CA GLN A 87 -22.22 15.48 13.76
C GLN A 87 -21.32 14.44 13.09
N LEU A 88 -20.03 14.47 13.44
CA LEU A 88 -19.03 13.54 12.92
C LEU A 88 -18.78 12.41 13.92
N SER A 89 -18.52 11.22 13.38
CA SER A 89 -17.99 10.10 14.15
C SER A 89 -16.52 10.29 14.49
N ASP A 90 -16.01 9.47 15.40
CA ASP A 90 -14.58 9.23 15.47
C ASP A 90 -14.08 8.56 14.16
N LEU A 91 -12.76 8.60 13.94
CA LEU A 91 -12.12 7.89 12.83
C LEU A 91 -12.18 6.38 13.06
N SER A 92 -12.29 5.62 11.97
CA SER A 92 -12.13 4.17 12.00
C SER A 92 -10.71 3.76 12.39
N GLU A 93 -10.58 2.49 12.78
CA GLU A 93 -9.31 1.77 12.71
C GLU A 93 -8.68 1.91 11.30
N PRO A 94 -7.36 1.80 11.15
CA PRO A 94 -6.72 1.92 9.85
C PRO A 94 -6.90 0.66 8.98
N VAL A 95 -7.06 0.86 7.67
CA VAL A 95 -6.83 -0.21 6.67
C VAL A 95 -5.57 0.10 5.86
N HIS A 96 -4.78 -0.93 5.57
CA HIS A 96 -3.52 -0.80 4.85
C HIS A 96 -3.66 -1.40 3.45
N VAL A 97 -3.30 -0.61 2.43
CA VAL A 97 -3.22 -1.05 1.05
C VAL A 97 -1.74 -1.15 0.66
N SER A 98 -1.32 -2.35 0.29
CA SER A 98 0.04 -2.64 -0.16
C SER A 98 0.01 -3.56 -1.37
N PHE A 99 1.06 -3.48 -2.18
CA PHE A 99 1.20 -4.30 -3.37
C PHE A 99 2.36 -5.28 -3.19
N PRO A 100 2.22 -6.54 -3.68
CA PRO A 100 3.33 -7.47 -3.69
C PRO A 100 4.50 -6.91 -4.50
N VAL A 101 5.70 -6.99 -3.93
CA VAL A 101 6.91 -6.60 -4.65
C VAL A 101 7.15 -7.60 -5.79
N PRO A 102 7.38 -7.13 -7.02
CA PRO A 102 7.64 -8.04 -8.12
C PRO A 102 8.90 -8.89 -7.88
N THR A 103 8.74 -10.20 -7.84
CA THR A 103 9.81 -11.16 -7.48
C THR A 103 10.98 -11.16 -8.47
N TRP A 104 10.77 -10.73 -9.71
CA TRP A 104 11.83 -10.58 -10.71
C TRP A 104 12.92 -9.58 -10.28
N ILE A 105 12.59 -8.59 -9.44
CA ILE A 105 13.56 -7.64 -8.90
C ILE A 105 14.59 -8.35 -8.02
N LEU A 106 14.15 -9.30 -7.20
CA LEU A 106 15.03 -10.14 -6.38
C LEU A 106 15.89 -11.07 -7.25
N ALA A 107 15.30 -11.66 -8.29
CA ALA A 107 16.05 -12.51 -9.21
C ALA A 107 17.16 -11.72 -9.94
N LEU A 108 16.84 -10.52 -10.41
CA LEU A 108 17.82 -9.61 -11.04
C LEU A 108 18.93 -9.20 -10.09
N SER A 109 18.60 -8.84 -8.84
CA SER A 109 19.60 -8.43 -7.85
C SER A 109 20.54 -9.57 -7.47
N LEU A 110 20.02 -10.78 -7.26
CA LEU A 110 20.84 -11.98 -7.03
C LEU A 110 21.72 -12.31 -8.23
N SER A 111 21.16 -12.22 -9.45
CA SER A 111 21.93 -12.47 -10.68
C SER A 111 23.09 -11.50 -10.82
N LEU A 112 22.85 -10.21 -10.57
CA LEU A 112 23.87 -9.17 -10.66
C LEU A 112 24.96 -9.35 -9.58
N ALA A 113 24.56 -9.63 -8.33
CA ALA A 113 25.48 -9.93 -7.25
C ALA A 113 26.34 -11.16 -7.55
N GLY A 114 25.74 -12.23 -8.08
CA GLY A 114 26.44 -13.45 -8.49
C GLY A 114 27.46 -13.19 -9.59
N ALA A 115 27.10 -12.41 -10.60
CA ALA A 115 28.01 -12.03 -11.68
C ALA A 115 29.22 -11.22 -11.17
N LEU A 116 28.99 -10.27 -10.26
CA LEU A 116 30.05 -9.47 -9.64
C LEU A 116 31.01 -10.33 -8.79
N LEU A 117 30.47 -11.26 -8.00
CA LEU A 117 31.27 -12.20 -7.22
C LEU A 117 32.13 -13.09 -8.11
N LEU A 118 31.56 -13.65 -9.19
CA LEU A 118 32.30 -14.47 -10.15
C LEU A 118 33.40 -13.68 -10.86
N ALA A 119 33.12 -12.45 -11.29
CA ALA A 119 34.13 -11.58 -11.90
C ALA A 119 35.27 -11.26 -10.92
N GLY A 120 34.95 -10.99 -9.65
CA GLY A 120 35.94 -10.81 -8.58
C GLY A 120 36.85 -12.04 -8.40
N LEU A 121 36.26 -13.24 -8.32
CA LEU A 121 37.03 -14.48 -8.20
C LEU A 121 37.94 -14.73 -9.40
N VAL A 122 37.45 -14.47 -10.63
CA VAL A 122 38.24 -14.62 -11.86
C VAL A 122 39.42 -13.65 -11.89
N THR A 123 39.22 -12.37 -11.56
CA THR A 123 40.30 -11.38 -11.53
C THR A 123 41.39 -11.77 -10.53
N VAL A 124 41.01 -12.18 -9.31
CA VAL A 124 41.96 -12.67 -8.30
C VAL A 124 42.75 -13.89 -8.80
N ALA A 125 42.06 -14.88 -9.39
CA ALA A 125 42.71 -16.07 -9.93
C ALA A 125 43.71 -15.75 -11.05
N VAL A 126 43.38 -14.80 -11.94
CA VAL A 126 44.28 -14.34 -13.01
C VAL A 126 45.51 -13.64 -12.43
N VAL A 127 45.35 -12.78 -11.42
CA VAL A 127 46.47 -12.12 -10.75
C VAL A 127 47.40 -13.14 -10.09
N ILE A 128 46.87 -14.11 -9.36
CA ILE A 128 47.65 -15.18 -8.73
C ILE A 128 48.44 -15.97 -9.79
N ARG A 129 47.79 -16.35 -10.90
CA ARG A 129 48.46 -17.05 -12.03
C ARG A 129 49.59 -16.20 -12.62
N LYS A 130 49.34 -14.91 -12.87
CA LYS A 130 50.35 -13.98 -13.41
C LYS A 130 51.55 -13.82 -12.47
N VAL A 131 51.33 -13.68 -11.17
CA VAL A 131 52.40 -13.60 -10.15
C VAL A 131 53.21 -14.89 -10.11
N LYS A 132 52.56 -16.05 -10.15
CA LYS A 132 53.23 -17.35 -10.15
C LYS A 132 54.14 -17.53 -11.37
N VAL A 133 53.67 -17.15 -12.57
CA VAL A 133 54.48 -17.19 -13.81
C VAL A 133 55.68 -16.26 -13.73
N LYS A 134 55.49 -15.00 -13.29
CA LYS A 134 56.61 -14.06 -13.10
C LYS A 134 57.65 -14.60 -12.11
N LYS A 135 57.21 -15.23 -11.01
CA LYS A 135 58.11 -15.83 -10.01
C LYS A 135 58.90 -17.02 -10.57
N MET A 136 58.30 -17.82 -11.46
CA MET A 136 58.99 -18.95 -12.12
C MET A 136 60.04 -18.46 -13.14
N GLN A 137 59.74 -17.42 -13.92
CA GLN A 137 60.71 -16.85 -14.86
C GLN A 137 61.91 -16.19 -14.16
N LYS A 138 61.73 -15.59 -12.97
CA LYS A 138 62.84 -15.03 -12.19
C LYS A 138 63.76 -16.09 -11.56
N LYS A 139 63.35 -17.37 -11.54
CA LYS A 139 64.10 -18.49 -10.96
C LYS A 139 64.94 -19.27 -11.98
N ARG A 140 64.84 -18.95 -13.27
CA ARG A 140 65.52 -19.60 -14.39
C ARG A 140 66.65 -18.71 -14.89
#